data_AF-A0A3X8R3F8-F1
#
_entry.id   AF-A0A3X8R3F8-F1
#
_cell.length_a   1.000
_cell.length_b   1.000
_cell.length_c   1.000
_cell.angle_alpha   90.00
_cell.angle_beta   90.00
_cell.angle_gamma   90.00
#
_symmetry.space_group_name_H-M   'P 1'
#
loop_
_entity.id
_entity.type
_entity.pdbx_description
1 polymer ?
#
loop_
_entity_poly.entity_id
_entity_poly.type
_entity_poly.pdbx_seq_one_letter_code
_entity_poly.pdbx_strand_id
1 'polypeptide(L)'
;MHNELLDAQHKELYELAKRITHLNSSFVLSKELKPFLRELLSFMNRHFVDEEEFMLQINYPNLSEHKKIHRKIILEIEEIIITEAKILNTMSRKIENVVTDLIFKHTAKEDYKIAQFYEENFLNKGKI
;
A
#
# COMPACT_ATOMS: atom_id res chain seq x y z
N MET A 1 10.35 9.11 1.64
CA MET A 1 9.89 9.55 0.30
C MET A 1 10.25 11.00 0.00
N HIS A 2 10.90 11.73 0.92
CA HIS A 2 11.08 13.19 0.83
C HIS A 2 9.74 13.94 0.70
N ASN A 3 8.69 13.32 1.23
CA ASN A 3 7.33 13.83 1.27
C ASN A 3 6.71 13.38 2.60
N GLU A 4 6.47 14.34 3.49
CA GLU A 4 6.02 14.07 4.87
C GLU A 4 4.66 13.35 4.92
N LEU A 5 3.76 13.66 3.99
CA LEU A 5 2.45 13.01 3.89
C LEU A 5 2.61 11.52 3.54
N LEU A 6 3.39 11.21 2.51
CA LEU A 6 3.60 9.82 2.06
C LEU A 6 4.36 9.01 3.11
N ASP A 7 5.34 9.63 3.78
CA ASP A 7 6.06 8.99 4.88
C ASP A 7 5.15 8.73 6.11
N ALA A 8 4.15 9.58 6.36
CA ALA A 8 3.13 9.32 7.38
C ALA A 8 2.16 8.19 6.95
N GLN A 9 1.76 8.16 5.68
CA GLN A 9 0.89 7.11 5.15
C GLN A 9 1.55 5.73 5.17
N HIS A 10 2.84 5.62 4.85
CA HIS A 10 3.57 4.35 5.01
C HIS A 10 3.58 3.83 6.46
N LYS A 11 3.59 4.73 7.45
CA LYS A 11 3.44 4.34 8.86
C LYS A 11 2.03 3.86 9.16
N GLU A 12 1.00 4.53 8.65
CA GLU A 12 -0.40 4.09 8.78
C GLU A 12 -0.60 2.69 8.15
N LEU A 13 -0.01 2.45 6.97
CA LEU A 13 -0.02 1.13 6.33
C LEU A 13 0.60 0.04 7.20
N TYR A 14 1.73 0.35 7.86
CA TYR A 14 2.37 -0.58 8.79
C TYR A 14 1.48 -0.91 9.99
N GLU A 15 0.70 0.05 10.50
CA GLU A 15 -0.27 -0.21 11.57
C GLU A 15 -1.45 -1.06 11.09
N LEU A 16 -1.93 -0.86 9.84
CA LEU A 16 -2.94 -1.73 9.23
C LEU A 16 -2.44 -3.17 9.09
N ALA A 17 -1.17 -3.36 8.72
CA ALA A 17 -0.54 -4.68 8.62
C ALA A 17 -0.48 -5.40 9.98
N LYS A 18 -0.06 -4.71 11.04
CA LYS A 18 -0.11 -5.28 12.40
C LYS A 18 -1.52 -5.67 12.80
N ARG A 19 -2.51 -4.83 12.46
CA ARG A 19 -3.90 -5.06 12.83
C ARG A 19 -4.47 -6.31 12.16
N ILE A 20 -4.18 -6.57 10.88
CA ILE A 20 -4.65 -7.80 10.23
C ILE A 20 -4.01 -9.06 10.84
N THR A 21 -2.73 -9.00 11.20
CA THR A 21 -2.05 -10.09 11.95
C THR A 21 -2.72 -10.35 13.31
N HIS A 22 -3.08 -9.28 14.04
CA HIS A 22 -3.81 -9.42 15.30
C HIS A 22 -5.23 -9.97 15.10
N LEU A 23 -5.94 -9.52 14.06
CA LEU A 23 -7.28 -10.04 13.74
C LEU A 23 -7.23 -11.56 13.48
N ASN A 24 -6.22 -12.02 12.75
CA ASN A 24 -6.01 -13.44 12.43
C ASN A 24 -5.69 -14.32 13.64
N SER A 25 -5.18 -13.75 14.73
CA SER A 25 -4.92 -14.45 16.00
C SER A 25 -6.06 -14.31 17.02
N SER A 26 -7.14 -13.60 16.69
CA SER A 26 -8.23 -13.27 17.62
C SER A 26 -9.52 -14.05 17.35
N PHE A 27 -10.37 -14.17 18.39
CA PHE A 27 -11.72 -14.76 18.27
C PHE A 27 -12.78 -13.80 17.69
N VAL A 28 -12.41 -12.56 17.34
CA VAL A 28 -13.36 -11.51 16.88
C VAL A 28 -13.36 -11.28 15.37
N LEU A 29 -12.60 -12.08 14.61
CA LEU A 29 -12.42 -11.92 13.16
C LEU A 29 -13.73 -11.71 12.40
N SER A 30 -14.77 -12.49 12.70
CA SER A 30 -16.05 -12.43 11.98
C SER A 30 -16.77 -11.07 12.08
N LYS A 31 -16.54 -10.32 13.15
CA LYS A 31 -17.14 -9.00 13.38
C LYS A 31 -16.27 -7.87 12.80
N GLU A 32 -14.96 -8.02 12.91
CA GLU A 32 -14.00 -6.96 12.64
C GLU A 32 -13.41 -6.97 11.22
N LEU A 33 -13.44 -8.11 10.52
CA LEU A 33 -12.82 -8.24 9.19
C LEU A 33 -13.47 -7.30 8.16
N LYS A 34 -14.80 -7.20 8.13
CA LYS A 34 -15.50 -6.35 7.15
C LYS A 34 -15.23 -4.85 7.38
N PRO A 35 -15.31 -4.30 8.61
CA PRO A 35 -14.84 -2.95 8.91
C PRO A 35 -13.38 -2.73 8.49
N PHE A 36 -12.49 -3.66 8.84
CA PHE A 36 -11.08 -3.58 8.48
C PHE A 36 -10.85 -3.51 6.95
N LEU A 37 -11.54 -4.34 6.17
CA LEU A 37 -11.41 -4.33 4.70
C LEU A 37 -11.84 -3.00 4.08
N ARG A 38 -12.89 -2.36 4.62
CA ARG A 38 -13.34 -1.04 4.15
C ARG A 38 -12.28 0.02 4.42
N GLU A 39 -11.71 -0.01 5.62
CA GLU A 39 -10.64 0.90 6.02
C GLU A 39 -9.38 0.69 5.16
N LEU A 40 -8.94 -0.55 4.97
CA LEU A 40 -7.79 -0.90 4.15
C LEU A 40 -7.95 -0.40 2.71
N LEU A 41 -9.08 -0.73 2.04
CA LEU A 41 -9.35 -0.29 0.67
C LEU A 41 -9.44 1.23 0.57
N SER A 42 -10.09 1.89 1.53
CA SER A 42 -10.18 3.36 1.53
C SER A 42 -8.82 4.00 1.74
N PHE A 43 -7.98 3.44 2.62
CA PHE A 43 -6.64 3.95 2.89
C PHE A 43 -5.74 3.80 1.65
N MET A 44 -5.64 2.60 1.08
CA MET A 44 -4.77 2.35 -0.07
C MET A 44 -5.14 3.21 -1.28
N ASN A 45 -6.45 3.37 -1.56
CA ASN A 45 -6.87 4.24 -2.66
C ASN A 45 -6.44 5.70 -2.45
N ARG A 46 -6.54 6.23 -1.22
CA ARG A 46 -6.04 7.59 -0.92
C ARG A 46 -4.52 7.66 -1.09
N HIS A 47 -3.81 6.73 -0.48
CA HIS A 47 -2.35 6.67 -0.53
C HIS A 47 -1.82 6.62 -1.97
N PHE A 48 -2.37 5.74 -2.81
CA PHE A 48 -1.98 5.63 -4.21
C PHE A 48 -2.30 6.88 -5.02
N VAL A 49 -3.43 7.56 -4.75
CA VAL A 49 -3.75 8.84 -5.41
C VAL A 49 -2.73 9.92 -5.03
N ASP A 50 -2.44 10.06 -3.73
CA ASP A 50 -1.50 11.06 -3.22
C ASP A 50 -0.08 10.83 -3.75
N GLU A 51 0.35 9.56 -3.83
CA GLU A 51 1.64 9.19 -4.40
C GLU A 51 1.70 9.47 -5.89
N GLU A 52 0.68 9.08 -6.66
CA GLU A 52 0.62 9.34 -8.10
C GLU A 52 0.63 10.84 -8.42
N GLU A 53 -0.02 11.66 -7.59
CA GLU A 53 0.03 13.12 -7.70
C GLU A 53 1.44 13.64 -7.44
N PHE A 54 2.10 13.16 -6.38
CA PHE A 54 3.49 13.53 -6.09
C PHE A 54 4.43 13.14 -7.23
N MET A 55 4.29 11.92 -7.77
CA MET A 55 5.06 11.44 -8.91
C MET A 55 4.85 12.32 -10.15
N LEU A 56 3.61 12.77 -10.40
CA LEU A 56 3.31 13.70 -11.48
C LEU A 56 3.99 15.05 -11.28
N GLN A 57 3.93 15.62 -10.07
CA GLN A 57 4.53 16.90 -9.72
C GLN A 57 6.06 16.91 -9.95
N ILE A 58 6.73 15.81 -9.65
CA ILE A 58 8.19 15.69 -9.84
C ILE A 58 8.58 15.20 -11.24
N ASN A 59 7.61 15.01 -12.15
CA ASN A 59 7.81 14.44 -13.48
C ASN A 59 8.51 13.08 -13.46
N TYR A 60 8.10 12.20 -12.56
CA TYR A 60 8.67 10.87 -12.44
C TYR A 60 8.40 10.04 -13.72
N PRO A 61 9.44 9.52 -14.41
CA PRO A 61 9.30 8.94 -15.74
C PRO A 61 8.48 7.66 -15.79
N ASN A 62 8.44 6.90 -14.69
CA ASN A 62 7.78 5.58 -14.65
C ASN A 62 6.36 5.62 -14.05
N LEU A 63 5.72 6.79 -13.99
CA LEU A 63 4.38 6.96 -13.43
C LEU A 63 3.36 5.96 -14.00
N SER A 64 3.34 5.80 -15.32
CA SER A 64 2.38 4.90 -15.98
C SER A 64 2.53 3.44 -15.53
N GLU A 65 3.76 2.98 -15.31
CA GLU A 65 3.99 1.59 -14.86
C GLU A 65 3.63 1.42 -13.38
N HIS A 66 3.97 2.40 -12.55
CA HIS A 66 3.64 2.39 -11.12
C HIS A 66 2.12 2.36 -10.87
N LYS A 67 1.34 3.12 -11.66
CA LYS A 67 -0.13 3.07 -11.63
C LYS A 67 -0.69 1.67 -11.91
N LYS A 68 -0.03 0.88 -12.75
CA LYS A 68 -0.44 -0.52 -13.01
C LYS A 68 -0.17 -1.41 -11.81
N ILE A 69 0.93 -1.16 -11.09
CA ILE A 69 1.25 -1.87 -9.85
C ILE A 69 0.16 -1.59 -8.80
N HIS A 70 -0.19 -0.32 -8.57
CA HIS A 70 -1.31 0.07 -7.69
C HIS A 70 -2.59 -0.65 -8.04
N ARG A 71 -2.99 -0.57 -9.31
CA ARG A 71 -4.23 -1.22 -9.79
C ARG A 71 -4.20 -2.73 -9.57
N LYS A 72 -3.06 -3.38 -9.78
CA LYS A 72 -2.91 -4.83 -9.57
C LYS A 72 -3.13 -5.20 -8.11
N ILE A 73 -2.58 -4.43 -7.17
CA ILE A 73 -2.74 -4.67 -5.72
C ILE A 73 -4.21 -4.56 -5.31
N ILE A 74 -4.93 -3.53 -5.78
CA ILE A 74 -6.36 -3.36 -5.48
C ILE A 74 -7.16 -4.55 -6.04
N LEU A 75 -6.92 -4.93 -7.30
CA LEU A 75 -7.61 -6.05 -7.94
C LEU A 75 -7.38 -7.37 -7.20
N GLU A 76 -6.16 -7.61 -6.71
CA GLU A 76 -5.84 -8.82 -5.94
C GLU A 76 -6.65 -8.90 -4.63
N ILE A 77 -6.81 -7.77 -3.93
CA ILE A 77 -7.63 -7.69 -2.72
C ILE A 77 -9.11 -7.91 -3.03
N GLU A 78 -9.62 -7.26 -4.08
CA GLU A 78 -11.01 -7.44 -4.52
C GLU A 78 -11.29 -8.90 -4.92
N GLU A 79 -10.37 -9.54 -5.64
CA GLU A 79 -10.48 -10.95 -6.02
C GLU A 79 -10.53 -11.87 -4.79
N ILE A 80 -9.68 -11.63 -3.79
CA ILE A 80 -9.71 -12.38 -2.53
C ILE A 80 -11.06 -12.22 -1.82
N ILE A 81 -11.59 -11.00 -1.77
CA ILE A 81 -12.89 -10.72 -1.13
C ILE A 81 -14.02 -11.51 -1.83
N ILE A 82 -14.01 -11.56 -3.16
CA ILE A 82 -15.04 -12.25 -3.96
C ILE A 82 -14.91 -13.77 -3.82
N THR A 83 -13.70 -14.31 -3.92
CA THR A 83 -13.45 -15.76 -4.01
C THR A 83 -13.49 -16.46 -2.65
N GLU A 84 -13.12 -15.77 -1.56
CA GLU A 84 -12.97 -16.39 -0.22
C GLU A 84 -14.07 -16.03 0.78
N ALA A 85 -15.18 -15.44 0.32
CA ALA A 85 -16.29 -14.97 1.17
C ALA A 85 -16.87 -16.05 2.11
N LYS A 86 -16.69 -17.33 1.80
CA LYS A 86 -17.22 -18.46 2.57
C LYS A 86 -16.38 -18.84 3.79
N ILE A 87 -15.06 -18.57 3.76
CA ILE A 87 -14.13 -19.00 4.80
C ILE A 87 -13.30 -17.78 5.24
N LEU A 88 -13.81 -17.05 6.24
CA LEU A 88 -13.23 -15.79 6.68
C LEU A 88 -11.75 -15.91 7.09
N ASN A 89 -11.35 -17.00 7.76
CA ASN A 89 -9.94 -17.25 8.12
C ASN A 89 -9.03 -17.42 6.89
N THR A 90 -9.55 -17.94 5.78
CA THR A 90 -8.77 -18.06 4.54
C THR A 90 -8.65 -16.70 3.87
N MET A 91 -9.75 -15.96 3.76
CA MET A 91 -9.75 -14.58 3.26
C MET A 91 -8.75 -13.72 4.04
N SER A 92 -8.85 -13.70 5.36
CA SER A 92 -8.07 -12.79 6.20
C SER A 92 -6.56 -13.10 6.17
N ARG A 93 -6.16 -14.37 6.05
CA ARG A 93 -4.74 -14.76 5.84
C ARG A 93 -4.24 -14.37 4.45
N LYS A 94 -5.05 -14.52 3.41
CA LYS A 94 -4.67 -14.06 2.07
C LYS A 94 -4.52 -12.53 2.03
N ILE A 95 -5.42 -11.80 2.67
CA ILE A 95 -5.31 -10.34 2.81
C ILE A 95 -4.06 -9.94 3.59
N GLU A 96 -3.75 -10.63 4.70
CA GLU A 96 -2.49 -10.41 5.44
C GLU A 96 -1.27 -10.57 4.54
N ASN A 97 -1.24 -11.61 3.69
CA ASN A 97 -0.15 -11.81 2.74
C ASN A 97 -0.01 -10.66 1.75
N VAL A 98 -1.13 -10.17 1.18
CA VAL A 98 -1.09 -9.05 0.23
C VAL A 98 -0.62 -7.76 0.90
N VAL A 99 -1.11 -7.46 2.10
CA VAL A 99 -0.69 -6.27 2.87
C VAL A 99 0.79 -6.36 3.26
N THR A 100 1.26 -7.56 3.62
CA THR A 100 2.68 -7.81 3.92
C THR A 100 3.54 -7.61 2.66
N ASP A 101 3.11 -8.15 1.53
CA ASP A 101 3.79 -7.97 0.24
C ASP A 101 3.81 -6.51 -0.20
N LEU A 102 2.73 -5.75 0.05
CA LEU A 102 2.69 -4.31 -0.20
C LEU A 102 3.83 -3.60 0.54
N ILE A 103 4.02 -3.88 1.83
CA ILE A 103 5.10 -3.27 2.62
C ILE A 103 6.49 -3.70 2.11
N PHE A 104 6.71 -5.00 1.93
CA PHE A 104 8.06 -5.52 1.66
C PHE A 104 8.49 -5.46 0.20
N LYS A 105 7.55 -5.40 -0.75
CA LYS A 105 7.85 -5.40 -2.18
C LYS A 105 7.56 -4.07 -2.82
N HIS A 106 6.38 -3.48 -2.58
CA HIS A 106 6.03 -2.21 -3.18
C HIS A 106 6.73 -1.06 -2.47
N THR A 107 6.47 -0.83 -1.18
CA THR A 107 7.08 0.29 -0.47
C THR A 107 8.60 0.23 -0.39
N ALA A 108 9.16 -0.96 -0.12
CA ALA A 108 10.60 -1.12 -0.02
C ALA A 108 11.35 -1.09 -1.37
N LYS A 109 10.68 -1.29 -2.52
CA LYS A 109 11.37 -1.37 -3.82
C LYS A 109 10.84 -0.42 -4.87
N GLU A 110 9.54 -0.31 -5.04
CA GLU A 110 8.93 0.56 -6.04
C GLU A 110 8.93 2.01 -5.56
N ASP A 111 8.42 2.28 -4.36
CA ASP A 111 8.32 3.64 -3.81
C ASP A 111 9.72 4.20 -3.50
N TYR A 112 10.66 3.33 -3.13
CA TYR A 112 12.06 3.68 -2.97
C TYR A 112 12.69 4.26 -4.26
N LYS A 113 12.29 3.80 -5.46
CA LYS A 113 12.78 4.37 -6.72
C LYS A 113 12.33 5.82 -6.92
N ILE A 114 11.15 6.16 -6.41
CA ILE A 114 10.64 7.54 -6.43
C ILE A 114 11.51 8.42 -5.54
N ALA A 115 11.83 7.95 -4.34
CA ALA A 115 12.72 8.65 -3.42
C ALA A 115 14.13 8.86 -4.02
N GLN A 116 14.72 7.82 -4.62
CA GLN A 116 16.02 7.94 -5.31
C GLN A 116 15.97 8.96 -6.45
N PHE A 117 14.95 8.89 -7.29
CA PHE A 117 14.77 9.85 -8.38
C PHE A 117 14.68 11.29 -7.85
N TYR A 118 13.98 11.49 -6.73
CA TYR A 118 13.88 12.80 -6.08
C TYR A 118 15.25 13.30 -5.60
N GLU A 119 16.00 12.45 -4.91
CA GLU A 119 17.35 12.80 -4.42
C GLU A 119 18.27 13.21 -5.56
N GLU A 120 18.32 12.42 -6.63
CA GLU A 120 19.18 12.65 -7.79
C GLU A 120 18.81 13.94 -8.54
N ASN A 121 17.51 14.24 -8.65
CA ASN A 121 17.05 15.35 -9.49
C ASN A 121 16.84 16.67 -8.76
N PHE A 122 16.66 16.66 -7.44
CA PHE A 122 16.29 17.86 -6.69
C PHE A 122 17.24 18.16 -5.53
N LEU A 123 17.91 17.16 -4.94
CA LEU A 123 18.84 17.37 -3.82
C LEU A 123 20.31 17.38 -4.28
N ASN A 124 20.69 16.52 -5.22
CA ASN A 124 22.07 16.36 -5.65
C ASN A 124 22.47 17.28 -6.82
N LYS A 125 21.51 17.84 -7.58
CA LYS A 125 21.80 18.80 -8.67
C LYS A 125 22.44 20.12 -8.21
N GLY A 126 22.42 20.42 -6.92
CA GLY A 126 23.06 21.62 -6.35
C GLY A 126 24.47 21.40 -5.77
N LYS A 127 25.06 20.20 -5.91
CA LYS A 127 26.37 19.84 -5.33
C LYS A 127 27.48 19.69 -6.39
N ILE A 128 27.54 20.60 -7.36
CA ILE A 128 28.66 20.73 -8.30
C ILE A 128 29.37 22.04 -8.05
#